data_AF-A0A8T4SS24-F1
#
_entry.id   AF-A0A8T4SS24-F1
#
_cell.length_a   1.000
_cell.length_b   1.000
_cell.length_c   1.000
_cell.angle_alpha   90.00
_cell.angle_beta   90.00
_cell.angle_gamma   90.00
#
_symmetry.space_group_name_H-M   'P 1'
#
loop_
_entity.id
_entity.type
_entity.pdbx_description
1 polymer ?
#
loop_
_entity_poly.entity_id
_entity_poly.type
_entity_poly.pdbx_seq_one_letter_code
_entity_poly.pdbx_strand_id
1 'polypeptide(L)'
;MPSRENPKKPRQKKPECPEADAILSYALKIFPQYPPRLVIDLHEDESITAPYIYSQGMLGAEDPVARKIAELIGRRFPLKKTGKTQFGEFIREGIISWTRDSSIDEFLAADRIIVKGKNVNGPAAKTVVVAETPIPEISLKRRAAVHGNIIKSLNKFWKMVR
;
A
#
# COMPACT_ATOMS: atom_id res chain seq x y z
N MET A 1 8.04 12.28 3.08
CA MET A 1 8.32 12.05 1.65
C MET A 1 8.84 13.30 0.95
N PRO A 2 9.72 13.20 -0.06
CA PRO A 2 10.14 14.34 -0.89
C PRO A 2 8.97 14.99 -1.65
N SER A 3 9.02 16.32 -1.80
CA SER A 3 8.05 17.10 -2.57
C SER A 3 8.09 16.75 -4.07
N ARG A 4 6.94 16.88 -4.74
CA ARG A 4 6.82 16.68 -6.19
C ARG A 4 7.46 17.82 -6.98
N GLU A 5 7.37 19.05 -6.48
CA GLU A 5 7.92 20.25 -7.12
C GLU A 5 9.40 20.45 -6.79
N ASN A 6 9.80 20.15 -5.56
CA ASN A 6 11.18 20.31 -5.12
C ASN A 6 11.64 19.09 -4.29
N PRO A 7 12.32 18.12 -4.92
CA PRO A 7 12.78 16.90 -4.25
C PRO A 7 13.77 17.12 -3.08
N LYS A 8 14.29 18.34 -2.89
CA LYS A 8 15.13 18.70 -1.74
C LYS A 8 14.34 19.11 -0.50
N LYS A 9 13.01 19.27 -0.61
CA LYS A 9 12.12 19.67 0.48
C LYS A 9 11.14 18.54 0.81
N PRO A 10 10.72 18.41 2.07
CA PRO A 10 9.66 17.48 2.40
C PRO A 10 8.35 17.96 1.79
N ARG A 11 7.49 17.02 1.39
CA ARG A 11 6.16 17.30 0.84
C ARG A 11 5.25 17.96 1.87
N GLN A 12 5.32 17.51 3.12
CA GLN A 12 4.65 18.09 4.26
C GLN A 12 5.68 18.41 5.35
N LYS A 13 5.46 19.51 6.08
CA LYS A 13 6.39 19.97 7.13
C LYS A 13 6.18 19.25 8.48
N LYS A 14 4.98 18.74 8.71
CA LYS A 14 4.57 18.02 9.92
C LYS A 14 3.62 16.88 9.53
N PRO A 15 3.49 15.83 10.36
CA PRO A 15 2.46 14.81 10.20
C PRO A 15 1.05 15.41 10.31
N GLU A 16 0.08 14.70 9.72
CA GLU A 16 -1.33 15.13 9.69
C GLU A 16 -1.97 15.11 11.09
N CYS A 17 -1.66 14.08 11.89
CA CYS A 17 -2.18 13.89 13.24
C CYS A 17 -1.14 13.21 14.17
N PRO A 18 -1.37 13.20 15.50
CA PRO A 18 -0.50 12.55 16.47
C PRO A 18 -0.27 11.05 16.22
N GLU A 19 -1.29 10.34 15.73
CA GLU A 19 -1.19 8.91 15.40
C GLU A 19 -0.25 8.68 14.22
N ALA A 20 -0.36 9.51 13.18
CA ALA A 20 0.54 9.47 12.03
C ALA A 20 1.98 9.79 12.44
N ASP A 21 2.19 10.74 13.35
CA ASP A 21 3.51 11.05 13.91
C ASP A 21 4.09 9.86 14.69
N ALA A 22 3.27 9.22 15.53
CA ALA A 22 3.69 8.08 16.34
C ALA A 22 4.07 6.87 15.46
N ILE A 23 3.24 6.54 14.47
CA ILE A 23 3.50 5.45 13.52
C ILE A 23 4.76 5.75 12.71
N LEU A 24 4.88 6.95 12.15
CA LEU A 24 6.05 7.34 11.36
C LEU A 24 7.33 7.31 12.20
N SER A 25 7.28 7.85 13.42
CA SER A 25 8.41 7.87 14.34
C SER A 25 8.87 6.45 14.71
N TYR A 26 7.92 5.54 14.97
CA TYR A 26 8.24 4.14 15.20
C TYR A 26 8.85 3.48 13.95
N ALA A 27 8.24 3.70 12.79
CA ALA A 27 8.71 3.13 11.53
C ALA A 27 10.15 3.60 11.21
N LEU A 28 10.43 4.90 11.36
CA LEU A 28 11.77 5.50 11.21
C LEU A 28 12.82 4.88 12.14
N LYS A 29 12.42 4.50 13.36
CA LYS A 29 13.30 3.83 14.33
C LYS A 29 13.58 2.37 13.96
N ILE A 30 12.58 1.65 13.45
CA ILE A 30 12.64 0.20 13.30
C ILE A 30 13.17 -0.25 11.94
N PHE A 31 12.84 0.45 10.84
CA PHE A 31 13.20 -0.01 9.49
C PHE A 31 14.71 -0.16 9.25
N PRO A 32 15.63 0.63 9.86
CA PRO A 32 17.06 0.41 9.67
C PRO A 32 17.54 -0.92 10.27
N GLN A 33 16.84 -1.43 11.29
CA GLN A 33 17.13 -2.70 11.96
C GLN A 33 16.37 -3.88 11.33
N TYR A 34 15.13 -3.61 10.90
CA TYR A 34 14.24 -4.57 10.26
C TYR A 34 13.69 -3.98 8.95
N PRO A 35 14.49 -3.99 7.86
CA PRO A 35 14.03 -3.46 6.59
C PRO A 35 12.79 -4.20 6.10
N PRO A 36 11.70 -3.49 5.76
CA PRO A 36 10.48 -4.14 5.31
C PRO A 36 10.73 -4.87 4.00
N ARG A 37 10.25 -6.12 3.90
CA ARG A 37 10.30 -6.90 2.65
C ARG A 37 8.92 -7.11 2.04
N LEU A 38 7.95 -7.41 2.90
CA LEU A 38 6.54 -7.60 2.58
C LEU A 38 5.72 -6.75 3.54
N VAL A 39 4.95 -5.82 2.98
CA VAL A 39 3.96 -5.02 3.70
C VAL A 39 2.62 -5.31 3.06
N ILE A 40 1.62 -5.61 3.89
CA ILE A 40 0.24 -5.77 3.45
C ILE A 40 -0.61 -4.91 4.38
N ASP A 41 -1.26 -3.92 3.79
CA ASP A 41 -2.24 -3.07 4.46
C ASP A 41 -3.65 -3.45 3.98
N LEU A 42 -4.61 -3.51 4.91
CA LEU A 42 -5.95 -4.05 4.68
C LEU A 42 -6.97 -2.95 4.90
N HIS A 43 -7.36 -2.30 3.81
CA HIS A 43 -8.29 -1.17 3.79
C HIS A 43 -9.69 -1.61 3.36
N GLU A 44 -10.64 -0.74 3.66
CA GLU A 44 -12.02 -0.85 3.24
C GLU A 44 -12.48 0.52 2.78
N ASP A 45 -13.15 0.60 1.63
CA ASP A 45 -13.49 1.86 0.97
C ASP A 45 -15.00 1.94 0.73
N GLU A 46 -15.62 2.97 1.31
CA GLU A 46 -17.06 3.25 1.18
C GLU A 46 -17.45 3.88 -0.16
N SER A 47 -16.48 4.40 -0.91
CA SER A 47 -16.70 5.08 -2.17
C SER A 47 -16.66 4.16 -3.39
N ILE A 48 -16.35 2.87 -3.20
CA ILE A 48 -16.20 1.90 -4.30
C ILE A 48 -17.23 0.78 -4.21
N THR A 49 -17.70 0.35 -5.38
CA THR A 49 -18.60 -0.82 -5.53
C THR A 49 -17.86 -2.05 -6.06
N ALA A 50 -16.64 -1.87 -6.56
CA ALA A 50 -15.79 -2.94 -7.08
C ALA A 50 -14.35 -2.75 -6.57
N PRO A 51 -13.73 -3.77 -5.95
CA PRO A 51 -12.39 -3.66 -5.38
C PRO A 51 -11.31 -3.47 -6.43
N TYR A 52 -10.22 -2.87 -5.99
CA TYR A 52 -8.91 -2.86 -6.62
C TYR A 52 -7.86 -2.98 -5.51
N ILE A 53 -6.58 -3.05 -5.86
CA ILE A 53 -5.49 -2.98 -4.87
C ILE A 53 -4.45 -1.96 -5.30
N TYR A 54 -3.73 -1.41 -4.34
CA TYR A 54 -2.51 -0.68 -4.60
C TYR A 54 -1.30 -1.61 -4.43
N SER A 55 -0.32 -1.47 -5.32
CA SER A 55 1.00 -2.09 -5.23
C SER A 55 2.04 -0.97 -5.28
N GLN A 56 2.52 -0.55 -4.10
CA GLN A 56 3.45 0.57 -3.96
C GLN A 56 4.91 0.14 -4.01
N GLY A 57 5.18 -1.14 -3.75
CA GLY A 57 6.53 -1.69 -3.76
C GLY A 57 7.24 -1.52 -5.10
N MET A 58 8.55 -1.79 -5.12
CA MET A 58 9.40 -1.60 -6.30
C MET A 58 8.89 -2.30 -7.57
N LEU A 59 8.15 -3.40 -7.41
CA LEU A 59 7.62 -4.19 -8.52
C LEU A 59 6.32 -3.63 -9.12
N GLY A 60 5.62 -2.70 -8.44
CA GLY A 60 4.38 -2.10 -8.92
C GLY A 60 3.36 -3.14 -9.38
N ALA A 61 2.77 -2.94 -10.57
CA ALA A 61 1.73 -3.81 -11.12
C ALA A 61 2.24 -5.22 -11.51
N GLU A 62 3.56 -5.39 -11.58
CA GLU A 62 4.21 -6.67 -11.85
C GLU A 62 4.43 -7.50 -10.59
N ASP A 63 4.11 -6.96 -9.40
CA ASP A 63 4.31 -7.65 -8.12
C ASP A 63 3.49 -8.97 -8.07
N PRO A 64 4.16 -10.13 -7.92
CA PRO A 64 3.48 -11.42 -7.92
C PRO A 64 2.60 -11.61 -6.68
N VAL A 65 2.93 -10.99 -5.54
CA VAL A 65 2.10 -10.99 -4.34
C VAL A 65 0.85 -10.15 -4.57
N ALA A 66 1.00 -8.95 -5.14
CA ALA A 66 -0.16 -8.10 -5.49
C ALA A 66 -1.12 -8.86 -6.42
N ARG A 67 -0.62 -9.50 -7.47
CA ARG A 67 -1.43 -10.33 -8.38
C ARG A 67 -2.18 -11.46 -7.66
N LYS A 68 -1.56 -12.12 -6.68
CA LYS A 68 -2.25 -13.15 -5.89
C LYS A 68 -3.25 -12.60 -4.90
N ILE A 69 -3.01 -11.44 -4.32
CA ILE A 69 -3.99 -10.76 -3.46
C ILE A 69 -5.19 -10.33 -4.31
N ALA A 70 -4.97 -9.73 -5.47
CA ALA A 70 -6.03 -9.41 -6.43
C ALA A 70 -6.84 -10.67 -6.79
N GLU A 71 -6.19 -11.78 -7.14
CA GLU A 71 -6.89 -13.04 -7.41
C GLU A 71 -7.74 -13.52 -6.21
N LEU A 72 -7.21 -13.47 -4.99
CA LEU A 72 -7.96 -13.88 -3.79
C LEU A 72 -9.20 -13.03 -3.54
N ILE A 73 -9.11 -11.72 -3.76
CA ILE A 73 -10.24 -10.79 -3.68
C ILE A 73 -11.23 -11.10 -4.81
N GLY A 74 -10.72 -11.25 -6.03
CA GLY A 74 -11.46 -11.55 -7.27
C GLY A 74 -12.35 -12.79 -7.21
N ARG A 75 -11.97 -13.78 -6.40
CA ARG A 75 -12.77 -14.99 -6.16
C ARG A 75 -14.08 -14.74 -5.42
N ARG A 76 -14.23 -13.59 -4.76
CA ARG A 76 -15.42 -13.24 -3.97
C ARG A 76 -16.09 -11.94 -4.39
N PHE A 77 -15.33 -11.03 -4.98
CA PHE A 77 -15.79 -9.73 -5.45
C PHE A 77 -15.27 -9.49 -6.86
N PRO A 78 -16.12 -9.04 -7.80
CA PRO A 78 -15.68 -8.68 -9.14
C PRO A 78 -14.68 -7.51 -9.09
N LEU A 79 -13.41 -7.76 -9.37
CA LEU A 79 -12.38 -6.71 -9.39
C LEU A 79 -12.67 -5.68 -10.49
N LYS A 80 -12.44 -4.41 -10.17
CA LYS A 80 -12.35 -3.34 -11.16
C LYS A 80 -11.04 -3.51 -11.93
N LYS A 81 -11.09 -4.14 -13.11
CA LYS A 81 -9.87 -4.49 -13.85
C LYS A 81 -9.17 -3.31 -14.52
N THR A 82 -9.93 -2.33 -15.00
CA THR A 82 -9.41 -1.22 -15.81
C THR A 82 -10.07 0.10 -15.45
N GLY A 83 -9.59 1.19 -16.05
CA GLY A 83 -10.14 2.54 -15.87
C GLY A 83 -9.29 3.37 -14.91
N LYS A 84 -9.96 4.28 -14.18
CA LYS A 84 -9.32 5.16 -13.20
C LYS A 84 -10.02 5.16 -11.85
N THR A 85 -9.28 5.48 -10.79
CA THR A 85 -9.83 5.87 -9.47
C THR A 85 -10.47 7.25 -9.54
N GLN A 86 -11.19 7.64 -8.48
CA GLN A 86 -11.69 9.01 -8.32
C GLN A 86 -10.57 10.07 -8.27
N PHE A 87 -9.35 9.65 -7.89
CA PHE A 87 -8.14 10.47 -7.84
C PHE A 87 -7.37 10.49 -9.18
N GLY A 88 -7.90 9.82 -10.22
CA GLY A 88 -7.34 9.82 -11.57
C GLY A 88 -6.23 8.80 -11.81
N GLU A 89 -6.01 7.86 -10.89
CA GLU A 89 -4.96 6.85 -10.98
C GLU A 89 -5.40 5.70 -11.89
N PHE A 90 -4.49 5.20 -12.73
CA PHE A 90 -4.81 4.14 -13.67
C PHE A 90 -4.85 2.77 -13.01
N ILE A 91 -5.89 2.00 -13.34
CA ILE A 91 -6.06 0.63 -12.89
C ILE A 91 -5.68 -0.31 -14.04
N ARG A 92 -4.80 -1.27 -13.76
CA ARG A 92 -4.34 -2.31 -14.70
C ARG A 92 -4.51 -3.68 -14.05
N GLU A 93 -5.39 -4.50 -14.61
CA GLU A 93 -5.76 -5.82 -14.07
C GLU A 93 -6.11 -5.80 -12.57
N GLY A 94 -6.78 -4.73 -12.12
CA GLY A 94 -7.18 -4.56 -10.72
C GLY A 94 -6.09 -4.02 -9.80
N ILE A 95 -4.95 -3.59 -10.36
CA ILE A 95 -3.80 -3.08 -9.61
C ILE A 95 -3.53 -1.62 -10.00
N ILE A 96 -3.31 -0.78 -9.00
CA ILE A 96 -2.81 0.59 -9.11
C ILE A 96 -1.38 0.59 -8.56
N SER A 97 -0.47 1.40 -9.10
CA SER A 97 0.92 1.40 -8.66
C SER A 97 1.53 2.78 -8.62
N TRP A 98 2.52 2.93 -7.72
CA TRP A 98 3.37 4.12 -7.58
C TRP A 98 2.59 5.41 -7.33
N THR A 99 1.60 5.34 -6.44
CA THR A 99 0.88 6.54 -5.99
C THR A 99 1.80 7.35 -5.08
N ARG A 100 1.52 8.66 -4.98
CA ARG A 100 2.34 9.60 -4.21
C ARG A 100 1.47 10.45 -3.29
N ASP A 101 0.76 9.82 -2.37
CA ASP A 101 -0.31 10.41 -1.56
C ASP A 101 0.12 10.78 -0.13
N SER A 102 1.34 10.45 0.28
CA SER A 102 1.89 10.63 1.63
C SER A 102 1.39 9.61 2.65
N SER A 103 0.83 8.49 2.19
CA SER A 103 0.50 7.32 3.01
C SER A 103 1.73 6.68 3.65
N ILE A 104 1.48 5.84 4.65
CA ILE A 104 2.52 4.99 5.24
C ILE A 104 3.05 3.97 4.21
N ASP A 105 2.21 3.51 3.29
CA ASP A 105 2.57 2.57 2.22
C ASP A 105 3.56 3.19 1.24
N GLU A 106 3.32 4.44 0.83
CA GLU A 106 4.29 5.21 0.03
C GLU A 106 5.61 5.36 0.80
N PHE A 107 5.56 5.67 2.10
CA PHE A 107 6.76 5.76 2.92
C PHE A 107 7.54 4.43 2.99
N LEU A 108 6.86 3.31 3.20
CA LEU A 108 7.51 1.99 3.30
C LEU A 108 8.07 1.52 1.95
N ALA A 109 7.47 1.93 0.85
CA ALA A 109 7.99 1.67 -0.50
C ALA A 109 9.13 2.61 -0.92
N ALA A 110 9.31 3.74 -0.23
CA ALA A 110 10.21 4.81 -0.66
C ALA A 110 11.67 4.36 -0.74
N ASP A 111 12.33 4.65 -1.87
CA ASP A 111 13.77 4.51 -2.05
C ASP A 111 14.55 5.62 -1.32
N ARG A 112 13.95 6.81 -1.19
CA ARG A 112 14.51 8.00 -0.56
C ARG A 112 13.49 8.71 0.30
N ILE A 113 13.94 9.17 1.47
CA ILE A 113 13.17 9.98 2.40
C ILE A 113 13.98 11.18 2.88
N ILE A 114 13.30 12.18 3.43
CA ILE A 114 13.94 13.35 4.06
C ILE A 114 13.80 13.22 5.57
N VAL A 115 14.93 13.18 6.28
CA VAL A 115 14.98 13.14 7.75
C VAL A 115 15.85 14.30 8.22
N LYS A 116 15.31 15.15 9.10
CA LYS A 116 16.01 16.36 9.60
C LYS A 116 16.63 17.21 8.47
N GLY A 117 15.88 17.39 7.38
CA GLY A 117 16.31 18.17 6.21
C GLY A 117 17.33 17.49 5.28
N LYS A 118 17.75 16.25 5.57
CA LYS A 118 18.71 15.50 4.74
C LYS A 118 18.02 14.40 3.96
N ASN A 119 18.41 14.22 2.69
CA ASN A 119 18.03 13.06 1.91
C ASN A 119 18.80 11.82 2.39
N VAL A 120 18.07 10.77 2.73
CA VAL A 120 18.62 9.48 3.17
C VAL A 120 17.95 8.33 2.42
N ASN A 121 18.52 7.13 2.49
CA ASN A 121 17.87 5.94 1.96
C ASN A 121 16.55 5.69 2.73
N GLY A 122 15.49 5.40 2.00
CA GLY A 122 14.21 5.00 2.58
C GLY A 122 14.15 3.50 2.88
N PRO A 123 12.99 3.02 3.36
CA PRO A 123 12.80 1.60 3.70
C PRO A 123 12.86 0.68 2.48
N ALA A 124 12.50 1.16 1.29
CA ALA A 124 12.61 0.48 0.00
C ALA A 124 12.03 -0.96 0.00
N ALA A 125 10.83 -1.13 0.56
CA ALA A 125 10.17 -2.42 0.59
C ALA A 125 9.96 -2.98 -0.84
N LYS A 126 10.32 -4.25 -1.03
CA LYS A 126 10.13 -4.95 -2.31
C LYS A 126 8.65 -5.00 -2.70
N THR A 127 7.82 -5.37 -1.73
CA THR A 127 6.38 -5.53 -1.87
C THR A 127 5.67 -4.73 -0.80
N VAL A 128 4.77 -3.85 -1.24
CA VAL A 128 3.82 -3.12 -0.39
C VAL A 128 2.48 -3.17 -1.10
N VAL A 129 1.50 -3.85 -0.51
CA VAL A 129 0.18 -4.06 -1.10
C VAL A 129 -0.89 -3.52 -0.18
N VAL A 130 -1.75 -2.65 -0.68
CA VAL A 130 -2.96 -2.19 0.01
C VAL A 130 -4.16 -2.87 -0.64
N ALA A 131 -4.87 -3.69 0.12
CA ALA A 131 -6.09 -4.32 -0.34
C ALA A 131 -7.29 -3.42 -0.03
N GLU A 132 -8.10 -3.07 -1.04
CA GLU A 132 -9.32 -2.29 -0.86
C GLU A 132 -10.54 -3.19 -1.02
N THR A 133 -11.32 -3.40 0.04
CA THR A 133 -12.62 -4.07 -0.08
C THR A 133 -13.78 -3.08 -0.06
N PRO A 134 -14.79 -3.23 -0.94
CA PRO A 134 -15.94 -2.31 -0.97
C PRO A 134 -16.79 -2.50 0.28
N ILE A 135 -17.20 -1.40 0.90
CA ILE A 135 -18.17 -1.38 2.01
C ILE A 135 -19.62 -1.46 1.52
N PRO A 136 -20.06 -0.70 0.50
CA PRO A 136 -21.47 -0.66 0.10
C PRO A 136 -21.97 -2.04 -0.30
N GLU A 137 -23.14 -2.42 0.22
CA GLU A 137 -23.85 -3.66 -0.13
C GLU A 137 -23.10 -4.97 0.16
N ILE A 138 -21.94 -4.92 0.83
CA ILE A 138 -21.18 -6.09 1.26
C ILE A 138 -21.18 -6.20 2.79
N SER A 139 -21.67 -7.33 3.30
CA SER A 139 -21.69 -7.56 4.75
C SER A 139 -20.28 -7.63 5.34
N LEU A 140 -20.13 -7.14 6.58
CA LEU A 140 -18.87 -7.22 7.33
C LEU A 140 -18.28 -8.63 7.33
N LYS A 141 -19.12 -9.67 7.51
CA LYS A 141 -18.69 -11.08 7.47
C LYS A 141 -17.99 -11.44 6.15
N ARG A 142 -18.47 -10.92 5.02
CA ARG A 142 -17.86 -11.18 3.71
C ARG A 142 -16.54 -10.42 3.53
N ARG A 143 -16.47 -9.15 3.93
CA ARG A 143 -15.23 -8.34 3.90
C ARG A 143 -14.15 -8.94 4.79
N ALA A 144 -14.49 -9.22 6.05
CA ALA A 144 -13.61 -9.88 7.01
C ALA A 144 -13.12 -11.25 6.52
N ALA A 145 -13.96 -12.03 5.84
CA ALA A 145 -13.54 -13.31 5.28
C ALA A 145 -12.50 -13.13 4.17
N VAL A 146 -12.56 -12.07 3.36
CA VAL A 146 -11.56 -11.77 2.32
C VAL A 146 -10.23 -11.39 2.96
N HIS A 147 -10.23 -10.45 3.90
CA HIS A 147 -9.05 -10.10 4.68
C HIS A 147 -8.45 -11.32 5.39
N GLY A 148 -9.29 -12.16 6.01
CA GLY A 148 -8.87 -13.40 6.64
C GLY A 148 -8.19 -14.39 5.69
N ASN A 149 -8.59 -14.44 4.41
CA ASN A 149 -7.93 -15.28 3.41
C ASN A 149 -6.54 -14.74 3.02
N ILE A 150 -6.38 -13.41 2.97
CA ILE A 150 -5.08 -12.76 2.75
C ILE A 150 -4.15 -13.08 3.93
N ILE A 151 -4.63 -12.92 5.16
CA ILE A 151 -3.88 -13.22 6.39
C ILE A 151 -3.44 -14.70 6.43
N LYS A 152 -4.36 -15.63 6.14
CA LYS A 152 -4.03 -17.07 6.05
C LYS A 152 -2.97 -17.40 4.99
N SER A 153 -2.78 -16.51 4.01
CA SER A 153 -1.82 -16.67 2.92
C SER A 153 -0.47 -15.98 3.19
N LEU A 154 -0.28 -15.33 4.35
CA LEU A 154 0.94 -14.56 4.65
C LEU A 154 2.24 -15.36 4.49
N ASN A 155 2.28 -16.60 4.99
CA ASN A 155 3.47 -17.45 4.84
C ASN A 155 3.79 -17.75 3.37
N LYS A 156 2.75 -17.88 2.52
CA LYS A 156 2.93 -18.08 1.08
C LYS A 156 3.51 -16.81 0.44
N PHE A 157 2.96 -15.65 0.76
CA PHE A 157 3.47 -14.37 0.25
C PHE A 157 4.90 -14.10 0.70
N TRP A 158 5.22 -14.41 1.96
CA TRP A 158 6.58 -14.28 2.49
C TRP A 158 7.60 -15.10 1.70
N LYS A 159 7.24 -16.33 1.31
CA LYS A 159 8.10 -17.18 0.47
C LYS A 159 8.29 -16.62 -0.94
N MET A 160 7.34 -15.84 -1.46
CA MET A 160 7.42 -15.25 -2.80
C MET A 160 8.36 -14.03 -2.86
N VAL A 161 8.60 -13.36 -1.74
CA VAL A 161 9.45 -12.15 -1.68
C VAL A 161 10.85 -12.41 -1.10
N ARG A 162 11.10 -13.67 -0.68
CA ARG A 162 12.33 -14.07 0.00
C ARG A 162 13.57 -13.93 -0.87
#